data_AF-A0A969WIA2-F1
#
_entry.id   AF-A0A969WIA2-F1
#
_cell.length_a   1.000
_cell.length_b   1.000
_cell.length_c   1.000
_cell.angle_alpha   90.00
_cell.angle_beta   90.00
_cell.angle_gamma   90.00
#
_symmetry.space_group_name_H-M   'P 1'
#
loop_
_entity.id
_entity.type
_entity.pdbx_description
1 polymer ?
#
loop_
_entity_poly.entity_id
_entity_poly.type
_entity_poly.pdbx_seq_one_letter_code
_entity_poly.pdbx_strand_id
1 'polypeptide(L)'
;MDLEPELESEKIDDIFVEPLVVDEDPLDIEELVKKARRSRVIDEADVQTVLAKADEEQAERLYARLQKHDIRIVSATGEMLDDARDKANLLDVTLEAEEDPVAAYMTSPEDDPVHTYLKEIGQVPLLTADQEIWLSTQLRAASELDSLMSEVIDGEGVDDEGEVDFRANLANYNNLYESNQRIQAASDVLGVDPPDMLALIHEVRELRKGWQRQEKSYIRQYLNKGSWGQDETWGDLARSSFSVFTAVYILTLELSRRLAEYYEEFHKLPEVDTFQEWLEEEKGSLKYNEFMIYELAEEAKVNLTGANLRLVVSVAKRYMGRGIQLLDLVQEGNVGLLRAVEKFDHTKGYKFSTYATWWIRQAVSRAIADQARTIRIPVHMFETINKIVKMQRDLVQQLGHEPSDEELALELDFLTPEESAAIKEALENDEPIDPVLNRKWRQAVSKIRDIKRISIDPMSLESPVGGEDSTEYGDFIPDEGALEPVDEASKELLREQIRNVLDFLSDREREVLEMRFGLNDGKDHTLEEVGQSFGVTRERIRQIEAKALRKLRHPSRSKALRDYLG
;
A
#
# COMPACT_ATOMS: atom_id res chain seq x y z
N MET A 1 -73.01 -45.85 3.01
CA MET A 1 -71.84 -46.59 3.52
C MET A 1 -70.84 -45.55 3.96
N ASP A 2 -71.08 -44.92 5.10
CA ASP A 2 -70.93 -45.45 6.46
C ASP A 2 -69.51 -45.20 6.98
N LEU A 3 -69.48 -44.39 8.04
CA LEU A 3 -68.66 -44.52 9.25
C LEU A 3 -67.16 -44.19 9.15
N GLU A 4 -66.81 -42.94 9.54
CA GLU A 4 -66.06 -42.55 10.77
C GLU A 4 -65.21 -43.62 11.53
N PRO A 5 -64.32 -43.25 12.50
CA PRO A 5 -63.21 -42.26 12.56
C PRO A 5 -62.01 -42.83 13.39
N GLU A 6 -61.06 -41.97 13.86
CA GLU A 6 -60.16 -42.04 15.06
C GLU A 6 -58.77 -41.42 14.73
N LEU A 7 -58.45 -40.16 15.12
CA LEU A 7 -57.89 -39.66 16.41
C LEU A 7 -56.58 -40.37 16.80
N GLU A 8 -55.40 -39.73 16.74
CA GLU A 8 -54.70 -38.92 17.78
C GLU A 8 -53.26 -38.64 17.20
N SER A 9 -52.42 -37.67 17.55
CA SER A 9 -52.29 -36.71 18.65
C SER A 9 -51.10 -35.76 18.36
N GLU A 10 -51.21 -34.54 18.91
CA GLU A 10 -50.13 -33.70 19.48
C GLU A 10 -49.24 -32.76 18.63
N LYS A 11 -49.54 -31.47 18.86
CA LYS A 11 -48.81 -30.18 18.78
C LYS A 11 -47.28 -30.23 18.78
N ILE A 12 -46.67 -29.25 18.08
CA ILE A 12 -45.72 -28.26 18.65
C ILE A 12 -45.73 -26.98 17.78
N ASP A 13 -46.02 -25.89 18.48
CA ASP A 13 -45.94 -24.44 18.28
C ASP A 13 -45.39 -23.81 16.98
N ASP A 14 -46.20 -22.86 16.47
CA ASP A 14 -45.84 -21.76 15.60
C ASP A 14 -44.74 -20.89 16.23
N ILE A 15 -43.56 -20.86 15.61
CA ILE A 15 -42.60 -19.77 15.80
C ILE A 15 -42.69 -18.86 14.57
N PHE A 16 -43.19 -17.65 14.81
CA PHE A 16 -43.13 -16.51 13.91
C PHE A 16 -41.70 -16.35 13.37
N VAL A 17 -41.53 -16.52 12.06
CA VAL A 17 -40.29 -16.14 11.36
C VAL A 17 -40.43 -14.66 10.99
N GLU A 18 -39.72 -13.79 11.72
CA GLU A 18 -39.47 -12.42 11.27
C GLU A 18 -38.68 -12.44 9.95
N PRO A 19 -38.99 -11.54 9.00
CA PRO A 19 -38.30 -11.49 7.74
C PRO A 19 -36.85 -11.03 7.98
N LEU A 20 -35.90 -11.89 7.59
CA LEU A 20 -34.49 -11.53 7.44
C LEU A 20 -34.40 -10.33 6.48
N VAL A 21 -34.09 -9.16 7.04
CA VAL A 21 -33.55 -8.04 6.28
C VAL A 21 -32.17 -8.50 5.81
N VAL A 22 -32.09 -8.90 4.55
CA VAL A 22 -30.82 -9.07 3.86
C VAL A 22 -30.41 -7.68 3.43
N ASP A 23 -29.56 -7.04 4.23
CA ASP A 23 -28.79 -5.90 3.73
C ASP A 23 -27.90 -6.43 2.59
N GLU A 24 -28.15 -5.94 1.38
CA GLU A 24 -27.31 -6.21 0.22
C GLU A 24 -25.94 -5.53 0.42
N ASP A 25 -24.97 -6.26 0.96
CA ASP A 25 -23.57 -5.85 0.99
C ASP A 25 -22.98 -5.83 -0.44
N PRO A 26 -22.43 -4.71 -0.94
CA PRO A 26 -21.81 -4.65 -2.27
C PRO A 26 -20.36 -5.20 -2.31
N LEU A 27 -19.94 -6.03 -1.35
CA LEU A 27 -18.65 -6.73 -1.40
C LEU A 27 -18.73 -8.15 -0.85
N ASP A 28 -18.10 -9.07 -1.58
CA ASP A 28 -18.12 -10.53 -1.40
C ASP A 28 -17.30 -11.03 -0.19
N ILE A 29 -17.39 -10.32 0.94
CA ILE A 29 -16.71 -10.63 2.21
C ILE A 29 -17.19 -11.99 2.75
N GLU A 30 -18.48 -12.31 2.55
CA GLU A 30 -19.08 -13.55 3.05
C GLU A 30 -18.63 -14.78 2.27
N GLU A 31 -18.48 -14.68 0.94
CA GLU A 31 -17.90 -15.76 0.13
C GLU A 31 -16.43 -16.00 0.48
N LEU A 32 -15.66 -14.93 0.70
CA LEU A 32 -14.25 -15.02 1.07
C LEU A 32 -14.04 -15.77 2.40
N VAL A 33 -14.86 -15.45 3.41
CA VAL A 33 -14.85 -16.14 4.71
C VAL A 33 -15.37 -17.57 4.60
N LYS A 34 -16.37 -17.85 3.76
CA LYS A 34 -16.85 -19.24 3.50
C LYS A 34 -15.80 -20.08 2.78
N LYS A 35 -15.08 -19.51 1.80
CA LYS A 35 -13.94 -20.14 1.10
C LYS A 35 -12.81 -20.44 2.08
N ALA A 36 -12.46 -19.48 2.93
CA ALA A 36 -11.40 -19.60 3.91
C ALA A 36 -11.75 -20.52 5.11
N ARG A 37 -13.04 -20.73 5.42
CA ARG A 37 -13.49 -21.74 6.40
C ARG A 37 -13.17 -23.17 6.00
N ARG A 38 -13.12 -23.47 4.69
CA ARG A 38 -12.80 -24.83 4.18
C ARG A 38 -11.30 -25.12 4.23
N SER A 39 -10.45 -24.13 3.97
CA SER A 39 -8.99 -24.26 3.90
C SER A 39 -8.25 -23.82 5.17
N ARG A 40 -8.87 -23.04 6.07
CA ARG A 40 -8.24 -22.29 7.18
C ARG A 40 -7.12 -21.33 6.75
N VAL A 41 -7.01 -21.06 5.45
CA VAL A 41 -5.93 -20.26 4.85
C VAL A 41 -6.52 -19.37 3.75
N ILE A 42 -6.07 -18.11 3.68
CA ILE A 42 -6.50 -17.12 2.69
C ILE A 42 -5.28 -16.39 2.08
N ASP A 43 -5.28 -16.18 0.77
CA ASP A 43 -4.20 -15.50 0.05
C ASP A 43 -4.29 -13.97 0.30
N GLU A 44 -3.16 -13.33 0.55
CA GLU A 44 -3.07 -11.87 0.73
C GLU A 44 -3.62 -11.12 -0.49
N ALA A 45 -3.47 -11.66 -1.70
CA ALA A 45 -4.04 -11.07 -2.92
C ALA A 45 -5.59 -11.08 -2.93
N ASP A 46 -6.20 -12.14 -2.40
CA ASP A 46 -7.67 -12.26 -2.26
C ASP A 46 -8.19 -11.25 -1.22
N VAL A 47 -7.41 -11.00 -0.16
CA VAL A 47 -7.74 -9.99 0.85
C VAL A 47 -7.52 -8.57 0.30
N GLN A 48 -6.41 -8.31 -0.40
CA GLN A 48 -6.09 -7.00 -0.98
C GLN A 48 -7.05 -6.59 -2.10
N THR A 49 -7.57 -7.52 -2.89
CA THR A 49 -8.55 -7.22 -3.96
C THR A 49 -9.92 -6.81 -3.41
N VAL A 50 -10.34 -7.42 -2.29
CA VAL A 50 -11.53 -6.97 -1.54
C VAL A 50 -11.26 -5.62 -0.89
N LEU A 51 -10.12 -5.44 -0.25
CA LEU A 51 -9.72 -4.18 0.38
C LEU A 51 -9.56 -3.01 -0.60
N ALA A 52 -9.15 -3.27 -1.84
CA ALA A 52 -9.02 -2.24 -2.87
C ALA A 52 -10.37 -1.64 -3.29
N LYS A 53 -11.48 -2.30 -2.95
CA LYS A 53 -12.86 -1.87 -3.23
C LYS A 53 -13.68 -1.63 -1.96
N ALA A 54 -13.15 -1.99 -0.79
CA ALA A 54 -13.84 -1.92 0.48
C ALA A 54 -13.59 -0.57 1.17
N ASP A 55 -14.61 -0.06 1.85
CA ASP A 55 -14.44 1.06 2.78
C ASP A 55 -13.72 0.60 4.06
N GLU A 56 -13.19 1.56 4.81
CA GLU A 56 -12.33 1.34 6.00
C GLU A 56 -12.99 0.43 7.05
N GLU A 57 -14.31 0.50 7.20
CA GLU A 57 -15.09 -0.34 8.12
C GLU A 57 -15.23 -1.79 7.63
N GLN A 58 -15.35 -2.00 6.31
CA GLN A 58 -15.46 -3.32 5.69
C GLN A 58 -14.12 -4.07 5.71
N ALA A 59 -13.02 -3.33 5.55
CA ALA A 59 -11.67 -3.83 5.70
C ALA A 59 -11.41 -4.43 7.08
N GLU A 60 -11.76 -3.68 8.12
CA GLU A 60 -11.55 -4.10 9.50
C GLU A 60 -12.47 -5.23 9.94
N ARG A 61 -13.75 -5.23 9.50
CA ARG A 61 -14.69 -6.34 9.72
C ARG A 61 -14.18 -7.65 9.11
N LEU A 62 -13.59 -7.60 7.92
CA LEU A 62 -12.97 -8.77 7.28
C LEU A 62 -11.84 -9.32 8.16
N TYR A 63 -10.93 -8.47 8.63
CA TYR A 63 -9.80 -8.90 9.47
C TYR A 63 -10.22 -9.42 10.86
N ALA A 64 -11.13 -8.73 11.55
CA ALA A 64 -11.65 -9.18 12.85
C ALA A 64 -12.34 -10.56 12.74
N ARG A 65 -13.04 -10.81 11.64
CA ARG A 65 -13.74 -12.07 11.39
C ARG A 65 -12.80 -13.19 10.97
N LEU A 66 -11.74 -12.88 10.20
CA LEU A 66 -10.65 -13.82 9.90
C LEU A 66 -9.91 -14.22 11.19
N GLN A 67 -9.65 -13.27 12.10
CA GLN A 67 -8.99 -13.51 13.38
C GLN A 67 -9.88 -14.33 14.34
N LYS A 68 -11.18 -14.01 14.47
CA LYS A 68 -12.15 -14.76 15.30
C LYS A 68 -12.30 -16.23 14.88
N HIS A 69 -12.02 -16.54 13.62
CA HIS A 69 -12.13 -17.89 13.07
C HIS A 69 -10.79 -18.62 12.91
N ASP A 70 -9.69 -18.05 13.43
CA ASP A 70 -8.33 -18.61 13.35
C ASP A 70 -7.90 -18.90 11.88
N ILE A 71 -8.33 -18.02 10.97
CA ILE A 71 -8.07 -18.13 9.52
C ILE A 71 -6.75 -17.42 9.21
N ARG A 72 -5.80 -18.16 8.62
CA ARG A 72 -4.42 -17.70 8.38
C ARG A 72 -4.31 -16.95 7.07
N ILE A 73 -3.83 -15.71 7.11
CA ILE A 73 -3.53 -14.95 5.89
C ILE A 73 -2.11 -15.34 5.44
N VAL A 74 -1.91 -15.59 4.16
CA VAL A 74 -0.62 -16.02 3.61
C VAL A 74 -0.20 -15.02 2.55
N SER A 75 0.99 -14.45 2.71
CA SER A 75 1.54 -13.52 1.74
C SER A 75 1.95 -14.22 0.45
N ALA A 76 1.94 -13.49 -0.67
CA ALA A 76 2.47 -13.93 -1.96
C ALA A 76 3.97 -14.28 -1.92
N THR A 77 4.71 -13.85 -0.88
CA THR A 77 6.11 -14.25 -0.61
C THR A 77 6.25 -15.68 -0.11
N GLY A 78 5.15 -16.30 0.28
CA GLY A 78 5.17 -17.59 0.90
C GLY A 78 5.63 -17.64 2.33
N GLU A 79 5.91 -16.48 2.91
CA GLU A 79 6.00 -16.34 4.35
C GLU A 79 4.61 -16.58 4.93
N MET A 80 4.52 -17.62 5.74
CA MET A 80 3.39 -17.84 6.62
C MET A 80 3.32 -16.63 7.56
N LEU A 81 2.13 -16.06 7.80
CA LEU A 81 1.92 -15.22 9.01
C LEU A 81 2.14 -16.03 10.31
N ASP A 82 2.21 -17.37 10.18
CA ASP A 82 2.40 -18.38 11.20
C ASP A 82 3.48 -19.38 10.76
N ASP A 83 4.71 -18.92 10.42
CA ASP A 83 5.82 -19.87 10.39
C ASP A 83 5.80 -20.55 11.76
N ALA A 84 5.86 -21.87 11.85
CA ALA A 84 5.80 -22.54 13.17
C ALA A 84 7.00 -22.15 14.07
N ARG A 85 8.00 -21.45 13.51
CA ARG A 85 9.04 -20.69 14.22
C ARG A 85 8.63 -19.26 14.60
N ASP A 86 7.78 -18.62 13.80
CA ASP A 86 7.22 -17.30 14.06
C ASP A 86 6.01 -17.28 14.98
N LYS A 87 5.27 -18.37 15.19
CA LYS A 87 4.26 -18.39 16.28
C LYS A 87 4.95 -18.44 17.65
N ALA A 88 6.07 -19.16 17.74
CA ALA A 88 6.97 -19.07 18.89
C ALA A 88 7.47 -17.64 19.02
N ASN A 89 8.00 -17.00 17.95
CA ASN A 89 8.51 -15.62 18.01
C ASN A 89 7.47 -14.49 18.06
N LEU A 90 6.20 -14.67 17.66
CA LEU A 90 5.11 -13.69 17.84
C LEU A 90 4.54 -13.77 19.26
N LEU A 91 4.52 -14.98 19.85
CA LEU A 91 4.31 -15.16 21.29
C LEU A 91 5.56 -14.71 22.10
N ASP A 92 6.76 -14.77 21.52
CA ASP A 92 8.02 -14.28 22.12
C ASP A 92 8.15 -12.75 22.03
N VAL A 93 7.64 -12.12 20.96
CA VAL A 93 7.50 -10.65 20.89
C VAL A 93 6.46 -10.15 21.90
N THR A 94 5.60 -11.03 22.43
CA THR A 94 4.59 -10.68 23.43
C THR A 94 4.92 -11.12 24.87
N LEU A 95 6.04 -11.79 25.14
CA LEU A 95 6.45 -12.17 26.49
C LEU A 95 7.98 -12.26 26.66
N GLU A 96 8.69 -11.14 26.60
CA GLU A 96 9.85 -10.82 27.46
C GLU A 96 10.35 -9.41 27.15
N ALA A 97 9.88 -8.46 27.96
CA ALA A 97 10.42 -7.11 27.99
C ALA A 97 11.76 -7.12 28.75
N GLU A 98 12.85 -7.62 28.16
CA GLU A 98 14.20 -7.42 28.74
C GLU A 98 15.33 -7.09 27.74
N GLU A 99 15.17 -7.24 26.42
CA GLU A 99 16.24 -6.85 25.49
C GLU A 99 15.79 -5.77 24.48
N ASP A 100 16.40 -4.59 24.60
CA ASP A 100 16.37 -3.54 23.59
C ASP A 100 16.92 -4.12 22.26
N PRO A 101 16.13 -4.23 21.18
CA PRO A 101 16.56 -4.86 19.93
C PRO A 101 17.77 -4.15 19.28
N VAL A 102 18.07 -2.94 19.76
CA VAL A 102 19.18 -2.09 19.37
C VAL A 102 20.47 -2.41 20.13
N ALA A 103 20.39 -2.99 21.33
CA ALA A 103 21.53 -3.25 22.20
C ALA A 103 22.57 -4.17 21.54
N ALA A 104 22.13 -5.18 20.79
CA ALA A 104 23.00 -6.13 20.09
C ALA A 104 23.90 -5.51 19.02
N TYR A 105 23.55 -4.32 18.50
CA TYR A 105 24.32 -3.62 17.47
C TYR A 105 25.22 -2.52 18.04
N MET A 106 25.09 -2.17 19.32
CA MET A 106 25.91 -1.11 19.95
C MET A 106 27.39 -1.46 20.08
N THR A 107 27.77 -2.73 19.88
CA THR A 107 29.15 -3.23 19.84
C THR A 107 29.86 -3.07 18.49
N SER A 108 29.20 -2.51 17.48
CA SER A 108 29.78 -2.31 16.13
C SER A 108 30.71 -1.08 16.07
N PRO A 109 31.59 -0.96 15.06
CA PRO A 109 32.53 0.16 14.94
C PRO A 109 31.82 1.52 14.90
N GLU A 110 32.40 2.52 15.55
CA GLU A 110 31.82 3.88 15.71
C GLU A 110 31.58 4.64 14.39
N ASP A 111 32.11 4.15 13.26
CA ASP A 111 32.05 4.82 11.95
C ASP A 111 30.87 4.37 11.04
N ASP A 112 29.97 3.49 11.51
CA ASP A 112 28.81 3.03 10.73
C ASP A 112 27.60 3.99 10.90
N PRO A 113 27.02 4.54 9.81
CA PRO A 113 25.79 5.31 9.86
C PRO A 113 24.62 4.58 10.54
N VAL A 114 24.55 3.25 10.42
CA VAL A 114 23.56 2.41 11.12
C VAL A 114 23.73 2.53 12.62
N HIS A 115 24.96 2.45 13.13
CA HIS A 115 25.25 2.54 14.56
C HIS A 115 24.86 3.90 15.13
N THR A 116 25.17 4.98 14.41
CA THR A 116 24.77 6.35 14.80
C THR A 116 23.25 6.47 14.92
N TYR A 117 22.50 6.00 13.92
CA TYR A 117 21.04 6.02 13.94
C TYR A 117 20.45 5.20 15.10
N LEU A 118 20.96 3.99 15.31
CA LEU A 118 20.56 3.10 16.39
C LEU A 118 20.79 3.74 17.78
N LYS A 119 21.91 4.44 17.95
CA LYS A 119 22.23 5.17 19.19
C LYS A 119 21.26 6.33 19.45
N GLU A 120 20.82 7.03 18.41
CA GLU A 120 19.85 8.14 18.55
C GLU A 120 18.48 7.63 18.98
N ILE A 121 17.94 6.60 18.30
CA ILE A 121 16.63 6.04 18.67
C ILE A 121 16.65 5.33 20.03
N GLY A 122 17.83 4.89 20.48
CA GLY A 122 18.08 4.30 21.79
C GLY A 122 17.93 5.29 22.96
N GLN A 123 17.94 6.60 22.69
CA GLN A 123 17.79 7.64 23.72
C GLN A 123 16.33 7.93 24.07
N VAL A 124 15.41 7.68 23.13
CA VAL A 124 13.98 7.92 23.35
C VAL A 124 13.39 6.78 24.20
N PRO A 125 12.71 7.07 25.32
CA PRO A 125 12.12 6.03 26.17
C PRO A 125 10.92 5.36 25.49
N LEU A 126 10.65 4.11 25.86
CA LEU A 126 9.47 3.37 25.42
C LEU A 126 8.20 3.94 26.09
N LEU A 127 7.11 3.99 25.33
CA LEU A 127 5.82 4.44 25.83
C LEU A 127 5.09 3.31 26.58
N THR A 128 4.34 3.71 27.59
CA THR A 128 3.33 2.83 28.19
C THR A 128 2.03 2.89 27.39
N ALA A 129 1.18 1.86 27.50
CA ALA A 129 -0.14 1.85 26.86
C ALA A 129 -1.06 3.00 27.33
N ASP A 130 -0.83 3.55 28.53
CA ASP A 130 -1.55 4.73 29.01
C ASP A 130 -1.09 5.99 28.27
N GLN A 131 0.23 6.14 28.07
CA GLN A 131 0.81 7.25 27.32
C GLN A 131 0.46 7.21 25.83
N GLU A 132 0.34 6.01 25.23
CA GLU A 132 -0.14 5.84 23.86
C GLU A 132 -1.54 6.45 23.68
N ILE A 133 -2.47 6.17 24.61
CA ILE A 133 -3.84 6.72 24.56
C ILE A 133 -3.83 8.24 24.69
N TRP A 134 -3.02 8.77 25.60
CA TRP A 134 -2.92 10.21 25.81
C TRP A 134 -2.39 10.95 24.58
N LEU A 135 -1.27 10.49 24.01
CA LEU A 135 -0.71 11.07 22.78
C LEU A 135 -1.70 10.96 21.61
N SER A 136 -2.36 9.80 21.48
CA SER A 136 -3.37 9.58 20.43
C SER A 136 -4.60 10.48 20.61
N THR A 137 -4.98 10.78 21.86
CA THR A 137 -6.06 11.74 22.16
C THR A 137 -5.69 13.15 21.71
N GLN A 138 -4.44 13.59 21.93
CA GLN A 138 -3.98 14.91 21.49
C GLN A 138 -4.04 15.04 19.97
N LEU A 139 -3.62 14.00 19.24
CA LEU A 139 -3.75 13.93 17.79
C LEU A 139 -5.21 13.97 17.34
N ARG A 140 -6.06 13.16 17.97
CA ARG A 140 -7.50 13.11 17.67
C ARG A 140 -8.18 14.45 17.92
N ALA A 141 -7.81 15.16 18.97
CA ALA A 141 -8.40 16.46 19.30
C ALA A 141 -8.12 17.52 18.22
N ALA A 142 -6.92 17.55 17.65
CA ALA A 142 -6.61 18.45 16.54
C ALA A 142 -7.43 18.10 15.29
N SER A 143 -7.48 16.81 14.91
CA SER A 143 -8.27 16.36 13.76
C SER A 143 -9.77 16.59 13.93
N GLU A 144 -10.29 16.43 15.15
CA GLU A 144 -11.70 16.68 15.45
C GLU A 144 -12.01 18.19 15.38
N LEU A 145 -11.12 19.04 15.89
CA LEU A 145 -11.25 20.49 15.80
C LEU A 145 -11.23 20.96 14.34
N ASP A 146 -10.31 20.45 13.52
CA ASP A 146 -10.28 20.70 12.07
C ASP A 146 -11.61 20.34 11.39
N SER A 147 -12.18 19.18 11.75
CA SER A 147 -13.48 18.72 11.21
C SER A 147 -14.61 19.68 11.59
N LEU A 148 -14.69 20.06 12.87
CA LEU A 148 -15.72 20.97 13.38
C LEU A 148 -15.61 22.36 12.76
N MET A 149 -14.40 22.89 12.60
CA MET A 149 -14.18 24.18 11.93
C MET A 149 -14.58 24.12 10.46
N SER A 150 -14.21 23.05 9.75
CA SER A 150 -14.57 22.86 8.35
C SER A 150 -16.08 22.79 8.14
N GLU A 151 -16.80 22.05 8.99
CA GLU A 151 -18.26 21.96 8.94
C GLU A 151 -18.94 23.33 9.13
N VAL A 152 -18.42 24.17 10.03
CA VAL A 152 -18.94 25.53 10.27
C VAL A 152 -18.71 26.44 9.06
N ILE A 153 -17.51 26.37 8.47
CA ILE A 153 -17.14 27.18 7.28
C ILE A 153 -18.02 26.80 6.09
N ASP A 154 -18.12 25.49 5.79
CA ASP A 154 -18.86 24.98 4.63
C ASP A 154 -20.38 25.16 4.78
N GLY A 155 -20.91 25.02 6.00
CA GLY A 155 -22.34 25.10 6.27
C GLY A 155 -22.91 26.51 6.25
N GLU A 156 -22.19 27.48 6.84
CA GLU A 156 -22.76 28.81 7.13
C GLU A 156 -22.07 29.98 6.42
N GLY A 157 -20.98 29.74 5.68
CA GLY A 157 -20.29 30.77 4.91
C GLY A 157 -19.76 31.92 5.77
N VAL A 158 -19.30 31.59 6.98
CA VAL A 158 -18.77 32.56 7.96
C VAL A 158 -17.28 32.78 7.71
N ASP A 159 -16.93 34.02 7.35
CA ASP A 159 -15.52 34.41 7.10
C ASP A 159 -14.82 35.01 8.35
N ASP A 160 -15.54 35.23 9.46
CA ASP A 160 -14.95 35.78 10.68
C ASP A 160 -14.35 34.68 11.56
N GLU A 161 -13.02 34.62 11.63
CA GLU A 161 -12.27 33.58 12.38
C GLU A 161 -12.76 33.42 13.83
N GLY A 162 -13.02 34.53 14.54
CA GLY A 162 -13.48 34.47 15.93
C GLY A 162 -14.90 33.93 16.10
N GLU A 163 -15.72 34.01 15.06
CA GLU A 163 -17.06 33.41 15.04
C GLU A 163 -17.01 31.93 14.66
N VAL A 164 -16.07 31.54 13.79
CA VAL A 164 -15.80 30.12 13.48
C VAL A 164 -15.35 29.38 14.75
N ASP A 165 -14.37 29.91 15.49
CA ASP A 165 -13.88 29.32 16.74
C ASP A 165 -14.99 29.12 17.77
N PHE A 166 -15.84 30.14 17.93
CA PHE A 166 -16.97 30.11 18.85
C PHE A 166 -17.96 28.99 18.47
N ARG A 167 -18.35 28.92 17.20
CA ARG A 167 -19.31 27.93 16.71
C ARG A 167 -18.76 26.51 16.74
N ALA A 168 -17.48 26.32 16.39
CA ALA A 168 -16.82 25.03 16.49
C ALA A 168 -16.78 24.52 17.94
N ASN A 169 -16.48 25.39 18.91
CA ASN A 169 -16.50 25.02 20.34
C ASN A 169 -17.93 24.74 20.85
N LEU A 170 -18.94 25.44 20.34
CA LEU A 170 -20.33 25.15 20.66
C LEU A 170 -20.78 23.80 20.07
N ALA A 171 -20.40 23.50 18.82
CA ALA A 171 -20.62 22.20 18.19
C ALA A 171 -19.91 21.06 18.95
N ASN A 172 -18.66 21.28 19.36
CA ASN A 172 -17.92 20.37 20.23
C ASN A 172 -18.68 20.07 21.54
N TYR A 173 -19.25 21.10 22.17
CA TYR A 173 -20.03 20.92 23.39
C TYR A 173 -21.33 20.13 23.15
N ASN A 174 -22.03 20.36 22.03
CA ASN A 174 -23.18 19.55 21.64
C ASN A 174 -22.78 18.08 21.44
N ASN A 175 -21.67 17.82 20.75
CA ASN A 175 -21.14 16.47 20.57
C ASN A 175 -20.77 15.81 21.90
N LEU A 176 -20.21 16.57 22.85
CA LEU A 176 -19.94 16.11 24.21
C LEU A 176 -21.24 15.71 24.92
N TYR A 177 -22.26 16.57 24.86
CA TYR A 177 -23.54 16.34 25.51
C TYR A 177 -24.25 15.10 24.95
N GLU A 178 -24.29 14.96 23.61
CA GLU A 178 -24.84 13.77 22.95
C GLU A 178 -24.05 12.51 23.26
N SER A 179 -22.71 12.58 23.21
CA SER A 179 -21.86 11.42 23.50
C SER A 179 -22.01 10.97 24.96
N ASN A 180 -22.19 11.90 25.89
CA ASN A 180 -22.50 11.56 27.29
C ASN A 180 -23.86 10.85 27.43
N GLN A 181 -24.87 11.23 26.64
CA GLN A 181 -26.14 10.47 26.61
C GLN A 181 -25.95 9.07 26.00
N ARG A 182 -25.14 8.94 24.94
CA ARG A 182 -24.79 7.65 24.34
C ARG A 182 -24.05 6.75 25.32
N ILE A 183 -23.16 7.29 26.15
CA ILE A 183 -22.50 6.55 27.24
C ILE A 183 -23.54 5.98 28.20
N GLN A 184 -24.50 6.79 28.66
CA GLN A 184 -25.53 6.30 29.58
C GLN A 184 -26.35 5.17 28.94
N ALA A 185 -26.81 5.36 27.70
CA ALA A 185 -27.57 4.35 26.97
C ALA A 185 -26.76 3.05 26.75
N ALA A 186 -25.48 3.16 26.38
CA ALA A 186 -24.61 2.00 26.18
C ALA A 186 -24.31 1.27 27.51
N SER A 187 -24.14 2.02 28.60
CA SER A 187 -23.93 1.46 29.94
C SER A 187 -25.17 0.70 30.42
N ASP A 188 -26.37 1.24 30.18
CA ASP A 188 -27.65 0.60 30.50
C ASP A 188 -27.84 -0.72 29.71
N VAL A 189 -27.45 -0.75 28.42
CA VAL A 189 -27.51 -1.96 27.58
C VAL A 189 -26.53 -3.03 28.08
N LEU A 190 -25.33 -2.63 28.50
CA LEU A 190 -24.29 -3.53 29.02
C LEU A 190 -24.54 -3.94 30.47
N GLY A 191 -25.44 -3.25 31.19
CA GLY A 191 -25.70 -3.46 32.61
C GLY A 191 -24.51 -3.11 33.50
N VAL A 192 -23.71 -2.12 33.10
CA VAL A 192 -22.53 -1.64 33.84
C VAL A 192 -22.73 -0.20 34.31
N ASP A 193 -22.06 0.19 35.40
CA ASP A 193 -22.08 1.58 35.84
C ASP A 193 -21.35 2.46 34.81
N PRO A 194 -21.90 3.64 34.44
CA PRO A 194 -21.26 4.55 33.51
C PRO A 194 -19.91 5.07 34.05
N PRO A 195 -18.97 5.48 33.17
CA PRO A 195 -17.72 6.07 33.57
C PRO A 195 -17.95 7.38 34.37
N ASP A 196 -17.12 7.61 35.37
CA ASP A 196 -17.15 8.82 36.19
C ASP A 196 -16.68 10.03 35.38
N MET A 197 -17.62 10.92 35.06
CA MET A 197 -17.37 12.12 34.28
C MET A 197 -16.37 13.07 34.97
N LEU A 198 -16.36 13.18 36.30
CA LEU A 198 -15.38 14.02 37.00
C LEU A 198 -13.98 13.43 36.83
N ALA A 199 -13.84 12.11 36.97
CA ALA A 199 -12.56 11.44 36.77
C ALA A 199 -12.04 11.64 35.33
N LEU A 200 -12.93 11.56 34.32
CA LEU A 200 -12.58 11.88 32.93
C LEU A 200 -12.12 13.34 32.77
N ILE A 201 -12.86 14.32 33.30
CA ILE A 201 -12.49 15.74 33.20
C ILE A 201 -11.16 16.00 33.90
N HIS A 202 -10.95 15.43 35.09
CA HIS A 202 -9.68 15.57 35.80
C HIS A 202 -8.51 14.98 35.02
N GLU A 203 -8.65 13.77 34.47
CA GLU A 203 -7.62 13.13 33.66
C GLU A 203 -7.25 13.99 32.44
N VAL A 204 -8.24 14.54 31.74
CA VAL A 204 -8.02 15.40 30.57
C VAL A 204 -7.32 16.72 30.93
N ARG A 205 -7.76 17.38 32.01
CA ARG A 205 -7.14 18.63 32.48
C ARG A 205 -5.69 18.41 32.89
N GLU A 206 -5.42 17.25 33.47
CA GLU A 206 -4.09 16.81 33.82
C GLU A 206 -3.24 16.51 32.56
N LEU A 207 -3.82 15.88 31.54
CA LEU A 207 -3.16 15.64 30.25
C LEU A 207 -2.66 16.95 29.60
N ARG A 208 -3.45 18.03 29.67
CA ARG A 208 -3.02 19.36 29.17
C ARG A 208 -1.77 19.94 29.85
N LYS A 209 -1.39 19.44 31.03
CA LYS A 209 -0.14 19.85 31.70
C LYS A 209 1.08 19.02 31.24
N GLY A 210 0.86 17.85 30.65
CA GLY A 210 1.91 16.96 30.17
C GLY A 210 1.52 15.48 30.21
N TRP A 211 2.05 14.72 29.25
CA TRP A 211 1.75 13.30 29.02
C TRP A 211 2.70 12.32 29.74
N GLN A 212 3.90 12.75 30.19
CA GLN A 212 4.94 11.88 30.79
C GLN A 212 4.63 11.46 32.25
N ARG A 213 3.36 11.21 32.55
CA ARG A 213 2.90 10.88 33.89
C ARG A 213 3.16 9.41 34.21
N GLN A 214 3.34 9.13 35.50
CA GLN A 214 3.46 7.77 36.05
C GLN A 214 2.10 7.24 36.54
N GLU A 215 1.10 8.12 36.65
CA GLU A 215 -0.27 7.73 36.97
C GLU A 215 -0.87 6.91 35.82
N LYS A 216 -1.80 6.03 36.13
CA LYS A 216 -2.48 5.21 35.12
C LYS A 216 -3.73 5.93 34.64
N SER A 217 -4.05 5.80 33.36
CA SER A 217 -5.25 6.38 32.76
C SER A 217 -6.52 5.83 33.43
N TYR A 218 -7.44 6.71 33.83
CA TYR A 218 -8.74 6.31 34.40
C TYR A 218 -9.62 5.69 33.31
N ILE A 219 -9.77 6.37 32.17
CA ILE A 219 -10.61 5.86 31.06
C ILE A 219 -10.17 4.47 30.62
N ARG A 220 -8.85 4.25 30.51
CA ARG A 220 -8.30 2.94 30.14
C ARG A 220 -8.54 1.89 31.22
N GLN A 221 -8.39 2.23 32.50
CA GLN A 221 -8.68 1.31 33.60
C GLN A 221 -10.15 0.92 33.64
N TYR A 222 -11.05 1.88 33.42
CA TYR A 222 -12.48 1.63 33.37
C TYR A 222 -12.82 0.66 32.23
N LEU A 223 -12.35 0.93 31.01
CA LEU A 223 -12.63 0.07 29.85
C LEU A 223 -11.99 -1.33 29.96
N ASN A 224 -10.77 -1.44 30.51
CA ASN A 224 -10.11 -2.74 30.72
C ASN A 224 -10.73 -3.61 31.81
N LYS A 225 -11.56 -3.06 32.71
CA LYS A 225 -12.35 -3.89 33.63
C LYS A 225 -13.44 -4.68 32.88
N GLY A 226 -13.86 -4.18 31.71
CA GLY A 226 -14.79 -4.85 30.81
C GLY A 226 -14.10 -5.71 29.75
N SER A 227 -14.82 -5.99 28.67
CA SER A 227 -14.33 -6.75 27.51
C SER A 227 -13.93 -5.84 26.33
N TRP A 228 -13.41 -4.64 26.64
CA TRP A 228 -12.94 -3.67 25.66
C TRP A 228 -11.85 -4.26 24.75
N GLY A 229 -12.01 -4.09 23.44
CA GLY A 229 -11.12 -4.65 22.42
C GLY A 229 -11.33 -6.13 22.08
N GLN A 230 -12.27 -6.80 22.75
CA GLN A 230 -12.63 -8.20 22.48
C GLN A 230 -14.10 -8.36 22.08
N ASP A 231 -14.99 -7.60 22.72
CA ASP A 231 -16.42 -7.61 22.45
C ASP A 231 -16.84 -6.32 21.72
N GLU A 232 -17.57 -6.50 20.62
CA GLU A 232 -18.08 -5.40 19.79
C GLU A 232 -19.12 -4.57 20.54
N THR A 233 -19.83 -5.16 21.51
CA THR A 233 -20.82 -4.46 22.35
C THR A 233 -20.20 -3.36 23.23
N TRP A 234 -18.92 -3.52 23.62
CA TRP A 234 -18.16 -2.50 24.35
C TRP A 234 -17.60 -1.41 23.44
N GLY A 235 -17.63 -1.61 22.11
CA GLY A 235 -17.13 -0.66 21.14
C GLY A 235 -17.86 0.68 21.19
N ASP A 236 -19.19 0.66 21.29
CA ASP A 236 -20.01 1.89 21.37
C ASP A 236 -19.75 2.69 22.64
N LEU A 237 -19.64 2.00 23.79
CA LEU A 237 -19.29 2.62 25.06
C LEU A 237 -17.90 3.24 25.01
N ALA A 238 -16.91 2.51 24.46
CA ALA A 238 -15.54 3.00 24.33
C ALA A 238 -15.46 4.22 23.41
N ARG A 239 -16.05 4.15 22.20
CA ARG A 239 -16.10 5.28 21.26
C ARG A 239 -16.72 6.51 21.90
N SER A 240 -17.89 6.37 22.52
CA SER A 240 -18.58 7.48 23.17
C SER A 240 -17.78 8.06 24.35
N SER A 241 -17.14 7.20 25.15
CA SER A 241 -16.27 7.62 26.27
C SER A 241 -15.06 8.42 25.77
N PHE A 242 -14.40 7.97 24.71
CA PHE A 242 -13.29 8.69 24.11
C PHE A 242 -13.74 9.96 23.39
N SER A 243 -14.91 9.99 22.75
CA SER A 243 -15.49 11.23 22.19
C SER A 243 -15.70 12.28 23.28
N VAL A 244 -16.24 11.90 24.43
CA VAL A 244 -16.34 12.81 25.60
C VAL A 244 -14.96 13.25 26.08
N PHE A 245 -14.01 12.32 26.20
CA PHE A 245 -12.63 12.62 26.62
C PHE A 245 -11.94 13.64 25.69
N THR A 246 -12.04 13.43 24.37
CA THR A 246 -11.52 14.35 23.35
C THR A 246 -12.25 15.69 23.36
N ALA A 247 -13.59 15.69 23.49
CA ALA A 247 -14.36 16.92 23.52
C ALA A 247 -14.03 17.80 24.72
N VAL A 248 -13.83 17.20 25.91
CA VAL A 248 -13.33 17.92 27.09
C VAL A 248 -11.91 18.43 26.85
N TYR A 249 -11.07 17.68 26.10
CA TYR A 249 -9.71 18.11 25.81
C TYR A 249 -9.71 19.36 24.93
N ILE A 250 -10.62 19.47 23.96
CA ILE A 250 -10.74 20.64 23.09
C ILE A 250 -11.11 21.91 23.86
N LEU A 251 -11.88 21.81 24.95
CA LEU A 251 -12.27 22.95 25.77
C LEU A 251 -11.06 23.71 26.34
N THR A 252 -11.23 25.02 26.55
CA THR A 252 -10.24 25.83 27.25
C THR A 252 -10.06 25.35 28.69
N LEU A 253 -8.91 25.68 29.30
CA LEU A 253 -8.62 25.30 30.68
C LEU A 253 -9.65 25.88 31.68
N GLU A 254 -10.18 27.07 31.38
CA GLU A 254 -11.19 27.73 32.20
C GLU A 254 -12.58 27.09 32.01
N LEU A 255 -13.00 26.82 30.77
CA LEU A 255 -14.26 26.13 30.50
C LEU A 255 -14.29 24.72 31.09
N SER A 256 -13.19 23.96 30.96
CA SER A 256 -13.06 22.63 31.58
C SER A 256 -13.04 22.70 33.11
N ARG A 257 -12.50 23.76 33.73
CA ARG A 257 -12.57 24.00 35.17
C ARG A 257 -14.01 24.26 35.62
N ARG A 258 -14.72 25.18 34.96
CA ARG A 258 -16.13 25.49 35.27
C ARG A 258 -17.04 24.28 35.07
N LEU A 259 -16.80 23.50 34.02
CA LEU A 259 -17.51 22.25 33.76
C LEU A 259 -17.33 21.25 34.91
N ALA A 260 -16.10 21.08 35.41
CA ALA A 260 -15.83 20.21 36.55
C ALA A 260 -16.55 20.67 37.82
N GLU A 261 -16.47 21.96 38.15
CA GLU A 261 -17.12 22.55 39.33
C GLU A 261 -18.65 22.42 39.28
N TYR A 262 -19.24 22.69 38.12
CA TYR A 262 -20.68 22.53 37.91
C TYR A 262 -21.11 21.06 38.04
N TYR A 263 -20.34 20.12 37.48
CA TYR A 263 -20.66 18.71 37.60
C TYR A 263 -20.47 18.21 39.04
N GLU A 264 -19.49 18.71 39.79
CA GLU A 264 -19.30 18.39 41.21
C GLU A 264 -20.50 18.84 42.06
N GLU A 265 -21.06 20.02 41.78
CA GLU A 265 -22.21 20.55 42.50
C GLU A 265 -23.53 19.89 42.09
N PHE A 266 -23.78 19.72 40.79
CA PHE A 266 -25.09 19.32 40.25
C PHE A 266 -25.17 17.89 39.72
N HIS A 267 -24.05 17.19 39.57
CA HIS A 267 -23.95 15.83 39.03
C HIS A 267 -24.60 15.66 37.64
N LYS A 268 -24.60 16.74 36.85
CA LYS A 268 -25.14 16.80 35.48
C LYS A 268 -24.34 17.79 34.65
N LEU A 269 -24.33 17.61 33.34
CA LEU A 269 -23.78 18.59 32.40
C LEU A 269 -24.71 19.82 32.33
N PRO A 270 -24.15 21.04 32.19
CA PRO A 270 -24.94 22.25 32.00
C PRO A 270 -25.75 22.21 30.70
N GLU A 271 -26.87 22.91 30.64
CA GLU A 271 -27.62 23.06 29.40
C GLU A 271 -26.81 23.90 28.40
N VAL A 272 -27.07 23.68 27.10
CA VAL A 272 -26.33 24.34 26.00
C VAL A 272 -26.38 25.86 26.15
N ASP A 273 -27.52 26.43 26.53
CA ASP A 273 -27.68 27.87 26.77
C ASP A 273 -26.76 28.39 27.88
N THR A 274 -26.64 27.63 28.99
CA THR A 274 -25.75 27.99 30.11
C THR A 274 -24.28 27.92 29.70
N PHE A 275 -23.92 26.89 28.92
CA PHE A 275 -22.56 26.76 28.41
C PHE A 275 -22.22 27.85 27.39
N GLN A 276 -23.17 28.24 26.56
CA GLN A 276 -23.00 29.32 25.57
C GLN A 276 -22.69 30.65 26.26
N GLU A 277 -23.31 30.96 27.40
CA GLU A 277 -22.97 32.13 28.20
C GLU A 277 -21.51 32.09 28.69
N TRP A 278 -21.04 30.93 29.15
CA TRP A 278 -19.63 30.77 29.57
C TRP A 278 -18.66 30.90 28.40
N LEU A 279 -19.04 30.38 27.22
CA LEU A 279 -18.24 30.45 26.01
C LEU A 279 -18.10 31.90 25.51
N GLU A 280 -19.16 32.71 25.62
CA GLU A 280 -19.14 34.13 25.26
C GLU A 280 -18.18 34.93 26.14
N GLU A 281 -18.10 34.62 27.45
CA GLU A 281 -17.13 35.23 28.37
C GLU A 281 -15.67 34.91 27.99
N GLU A 282 -15.43 33.72 27.44
CA GLU A 282 -14.10 33.20 27.09
C GLU A 282 -13.74 33.36 25.60
N LYS A 283 -14.54 34.07 24.80
CA LYS A 283 -14.32 34.22 23.34
C LYS A 283 -12.91 34.68 22.98
N GLY A 284 -12.30 35.52 23.82
CA GLY A 284 -10.93 36.02 23.63
C GLY A 284 -9.81 34.98 23.83
N SER A 285 -10.07 33.86 24.49
CA SER A 285 -9.08 32.81 24.78
C SER A 285 -9.15 31.63 23.79
N LEU A 286 -10.21 31.53 22.98
CA LEU A 286 -10.46 30.42 22.06
C LEU A 286 -9.34 30.24 21.02
N LYS A 287 -8.95 31.32 20.35
CA LYS A 287 -7.87 31.29 19.35
C LYS A 287 -6.52 30.85 19.92
N TYR A 288 -6.21 31.28 21.14
CA TYR A 288 -5.00 30.83 21.82
C TYR A 288 -5.10 29.33 22.18
N ASN A 289 -6.27 28.88 22.61
CA ASN A 289 -6.51 27.48 22.93
C ASN A 289 -6.39 26.57 21.69
N GLU A 290 -6.97 26.99 20.56
CA GLU A 290 -6.83 26.33 19.26
C GLU A 290 -5.34 26.19 18.89
N PHE A 291 -4.58 27.28 18.89
CA PHE A 291 -3.14 27.26 18.63
C PHE A 291 -2.41 26.26 19.52
N MET A 292 -2.71 26.26 20.83
CA MET A 292 -2.10 25.32 21.77
C MET A 292 -2.47 23.85 21.51
N ILE A 293 -3.67 23.55 21.00
CA ILE A 293 -4.08 22.18 20.64
C ILE A 293 -3.24 21.69 19.47
N TYR A 294 -3.07 22.49 18.41
CA TYR A 294 -2.26 22.11 17.25
C TYR A 294 -0.79 21.91 17.61
N GLU A 295 -0.19 22.82 18.39
CA GLU A 295 1.21 22.67 18.84
C GLU A 295 1.41 21.39 19.66
N LEU A 296 0.50 21.10 20.60
CA LEU A 296 0.57 19.87 21.40
C LEU A 296 0.34 18.61 20.56
N ALA A 297 -0.50 18.68 19.53
CA ALA A 297 -0.73 17.57 18.62
C ALA A 297 0.52 17.27 17.75
N GLU A 298 1.19 18.30 17.24
CA GLU A 298 2.45 18.13 16.51
C GLU A 298 3.56 17.55 17.41
N GLU A 299 3.70 18.05 18.64
CA GLU A 299 4.59 17.45 19.63
C GLU A 299 4.22 15.99 19.92
N ALA A 300 2.92 15.69 20.04
CA ALA A 300 2.45 14.33 20.28
C ALA A 300 2.78 13.39 19.11
N LYS A 301 2.65 13.88 17.87
CA LYS A 301 3.00 13.14 16.64
C LYS A 301 4.48 12.77 16.65
N VAL A 302 5.34 13.73 16.94
CA VAL A 302 6.79 13.54 17.02
C VAL A 302 7.15 12.54 18.12
N ASN A 303 6.56 12.69 19.31
CA ASN A 303 6.83 11.82 20.46
C ASN A 303 6.35 10.37 20.21
N LEU A 304 5.13 10.20 19.68
CA LEU A 304 4.56 8.89 19.36
C LEU A 304 5.36 8.18 18.26
N THR A 305 5.78 8.92 17.23
CA THR A 305 6.66 8.38 16.17
C THR A 305 8.02 7.99 16.73
N GLY A 306 8.67 8.90 17.46
CA GLY A 306 10.02 8.72 18.01
C GLY A 306 10.14 7.50 18.92
N ALA A 307 9.17 7.29 19.81
CA ALA A 307 9.16 6.15 20.72
C ALA A 307 8.99 4.80 20.01
N ASN A 308 8.44 4.80 18.79
CA ASN A 308 8.17 3.59 18.00
C ASN A 308 9.19 3.34 16.88
N LEU A 309 10.24 4.16 16.74
CA LEU A 309 11.29 3.94 15.72
C LEU A 309 12.01 2.58 15.90
N ARG A 310 12.14 2.09 17.14
CA ARG A 310 12.74 0.78 17.42
C ARG A 310 11.91 -0.38 16.86
N LEU A 311 10.58 -0.23 16.81
CA LEU A 311 9.68 -1.20 16.18
C LEU A 311 9.95 -1.29 14.68
N VAL A 312 10.23 -0.16 14.02
CA VAL A 312 10.55 -0.15 12.59
C VAL A 312 11.81 -0.95 12.31
N VAL A 313 12.87 -0.73 13.10
CA VAL A 313 14.13 -1.48 12.97
C VAL A 313 13.91 -2.98 13.18
N SER A 314 13.13 -3.39 14.18
CA SER A 314 12.88 -4.82 14.46
C SER A 314 12.09 -5.51 13.34
N VAL A 315 11.19 -4.80 12.67
CA VAL A 315 10.47 -5.29 11.48
C VAL A 315 11.39 -5.32 10.26
N ALA A 316 12.07 -4.21 9.95
CA ALA A 316 12.92 -4.06 8.76
C ALA A 316 14.10 -5.06 8.75
N LYS A 317 14.65 -5.42 9.92
CA LYS A 317 15.73 -6.41 10.06
C LYS A 317 15.41 -7.75 9.40
N ARG A 318 14.13 -8.16 9.36
CA ARG A 318 13.71 -9.43 8.73
C ARG A 318 13.82 -9.41 7.20
N TYR A 319 13.86 -8.22 6.61
CA TYR A 319 13.92 -8.00 5.17
C TYR A 319 15.33 -7.72 4.63
N MET A 320 16.36 -7.83 5.49
CA MET A 320 17.76 -7.67 5.08
C MET A 320 18.15 -8.70 4.01
N GLY A 321 19.03 -8.29 3.10
CA GLY A 321 19.55 -9.16 2.03
C GLY A 321 18.60 -9.35 0.84
N ARG A 322 17.52 -8.56 0.74
CA ARG A 322 16.56 -8.58 -0.39
C ARG A 322 16.84 -7.54 -1.47
N GLY A 323 18.09 -7.08 -1.59
CA GLY A 323 18.53 -6.11 -2.60
C GLY A 323 18.49 -4.63 -2.16
N ILE A 324 17.98 -4.32 -0.96
CA ILE A 324 17.95 -2.97 -0.39
C ILE A 324 18.76 -2.94 0.91
N GLN A 325 19.44 -1.82 1.19
CA GLN A 325 20.19 -1.63 2.43
C GLN A 325 19.27 -1.49 3.65
N LEU A 326 19.75 -1.85 4.84
CA LEU A 326 18.94 -1.78 6.06
C LEU A 326 18.44 -0.35 6.35
N LEU A 327 19.27 0.68 6.13
CA LEU A 327 18.87 2.07 6.37
C LEU A 327 17.71 2.46 5.47
N ASP A 328 17.77 2.13 4.19
CA ASP A 328 16.70 2.44 3.24
C ASP A 328 15.40 1.70 3.61
N LEU A 329 15.49 0.43 4.01
CA LEU A 329 14.33 -0.32 4.54
C LEU A 329 13.75 0.33 5.79
N VAL A 330 14.60 0.83 6.70
CA VAL A 330 14.17 1.53 7.91
C VAL A 330 13.51 2.86 7.55
N GLN A 331 14.02 3.62 6.59
CA GLN A 331 13.39 4.87 6.17
C GLN A 331 12.02 4.63 5.54
N GLU A 332 11.89 3.64 4.67
CA GLU A 332 10.59 3.27 4.08
C GLU A 332 9.63 2.74 5.16
N GLY A 333 10.14 1.98 6.12
CA GLY A 333 9.39 1.57 7.31
C GLY A 333 8.92 2.75 8.18
N ASN A 334 9.74 3.80 8.33
CA ASN A 334 9.39 5.02 9.07
C ASN A 334 8.26 5.77 8.37
N VAL A 335 8.23 5.78 7.03
CA VAL A 335 7.09 6.32 6.26
C VAL A 335 5.82 5.51 6.53
N GLY A 336 5.93 4.18 6.62
CA GLY A 336 4.82 3.31 7.07
C GLY A 336 4.35 3.64 8.48
N LEU A 337 5.27 3.83 9.42
CA LEU A 337 4.96 4.20 10.80
C LEU A 337 4.23 5.55 10.88
N LEU A 338 4.68 6.57 10.14
CA LEU A 338 4.00 7.88 10.11
C LEU A 338 2.55 7.77 9.67
N ARG A 339 2.27 6.96 8.64
CA ARG A 339 0.89 6.67 8.21
C ARG A 339 0.09 5.94 9.28
N ALA A 340 0.73 5.03 10.03
CA ALA A 340 0.10 4.35 11.15
C ALA A 340 -0.27 5.34 12.26
N VAL A 341 0.61 6.28 12.60
CA VAL A 341 0.35 7.32 13.61
C VAL A 341 -0.85 8.19 13.22
N GLU A 342 -0.92 8.61 11.95
CA GLU A 342 -2.02 9.45 11.46
C GLU A 342 -3.38 8.73 11.47
N LYS A 343 -3.40 7.42 11.25
CA LYS A 343 -4.62 6.62 11.13
C LYS A 343 -4.93 5.76 12.36
N PHE A 344 -4.21 5.93 13.46
CA PHE A 344 -4.39 5.07 14.61
C PHE A 344 -5.64 5.45 15.40
N ASP A 345 -6.55 4.49 15.57
CA ASP A 345 -7.74 4.65 16.40
C ASP A 345 -7.55 3.95 17.75
N HIS A 346 -7.27 4.76 18.78
CA HIS A 346 -7.10 4.29 20.16
C HIS A 346 -8.42 3.81 20.81
N THR A 347 -9.59 4.04 20.20
CA THR A 347 -10.88 3.63 20.77
C THR A 347 -11.14 2.13 20.66
N LYS A 348 -10.46 1.44 19.74
CA LYS A 348 -10.63 0.01 19.46
C LYS A 348 -9.96 -0.92 20.48
N GLY A 349 -9.08 -0.42 21.34
CA GLY A 349 -8.45 -1.20 22.42
C GLY A 349 -7.26 -2.07 22.00
N TYR A 350 -6.79 -1.94 20.77
CA TYR A 350 -5.55 -2.59 20.33
C TYR A 350 -4.32 -1.75 20.70
N LYS A 351 -3.20 -2.42 20.99
CA LYS A 351 -1.90 -1.75 21.17
C LYS A 351 -1.46 -1.09 19.86
N PHE A 352 -0.82 0.08 19.96
CA PHE A 352 -0.31 0.77 18.79
C PHE A 352 0.68 -0.08 17.99
N SER A 353 1.56 -0.83 18.67
CA SER A 353 2.56 -1.69 18.03
C SER A 353 1.96 -2.74 17.10
N THR A 354 0.83 -3.35 17.47
CA THR A 354 0.12 -4.33 16.64
C THR A 354 -0.36 -3.70 15.33
N TYR A 355 -0.95 -2.51 15.41
CA TYR A 355 -1.45 -1.78 14.25
C TYR A 355 -0.31 -1.27 13.36
N ALA A 356 0.69 -0.63 13.97
CA ALA A 356 1.83 -0.06 13.25
C ALA A 356 2.64 -1.11 12.50
N THR A 357 2.78 -2.32 13.06
CA THR A 357 3.52 -3.41 12.40
C THR A 357 2.99 -3.71 11.00
N TRP A 358 1.67 -3.61 10.78
CA TRP A 358 1.08 -3.83 9.45
C TRP A 358 1.53 -2.77 8.44
N TRP A 359 1.39 -1.49 8.81
CA TRP A 359 1.77 -0.37 7.94
C TRP A 359 3.28 -0.34 7.64
N ILE A 360 4.11 -0.64 8.64
CA ILE A 360 5.57 -0.74 8.48
C ILE A 360 5.89 -1.87 7.50
N ARG A 361 5.31 -3.06 7.69
CA ARG A 361 5.54 -4.20 6.79
C ARG A 361 5.11 -3.90 5.37
N GLN A 362 3.96 -3.25 5.20
CA GLN A 362 3.42 -2.90 3.90
C GLN A 362 4.35 -1.92 3.16
N ALA A 363 4.84 -0.89 3.86
CA ALA A 363 5.76 0.09 3.29
C ALA A 363 7.09 -0.56 2.90
N VAL A 364 7.68 -1.36 3.79
CA VAL A 364 8.94 -2.10 3.54
C VAL A 364 8.79 -3.06 2.35
N SER A 365 7.73 -3.86 2.31
CA SER A 365 7.51 -4.85 1.24
C SER A 365 7.28 -4.18 -0.11
N ARG A 366 6.55 -3.07 -0.12
CA ARG A 366 6.35 -2.24 -1.32
C ARG A 366 7.65 -1.64 -1.81
N ALA A 367 8.47 -1.08 -0.92
CA ALA A 367 9.77 -0.52 -1.28
C ALA A 367 10.69 -1.57 -1.91
N ILE A 368 10.70 -2.79 -1.38
CA ILE A 368 11.44 -3.92 -1.97
C ILE A 368 10.95 -4.21 -3.38
N ALA A 369 9.62 -4.32 -3.59
CA ALA A 369 9.08 -4.56 -4.92
C ALA A 369 9.42 -3.43 -5.90
N ASP A 370 9.47 -2.18 -5.42
CA ASP A 370 9.64 -0.98 -6.24
C ASP A 370 11.10 -0.62 -6.56
N GLN A 371 12.04 -0.91 -5.64
CA GLN A 371 13.42 -0.40 -5.67
C GLN A 371 14.51 -1.49 -5.64
N ALA A 372 14.20 -2.74 -5.26
CA ALA A 372 15.25 -3.76 -5.06
C ALA A 372 15.96 -4.20 -6.35
N ARG A 373 15.39 -3.92 -7.52
CA ARG A 373 15.94 -4.35 -8.81
C ARG A 373 16.40 -3.17 -9.65
N THR A 374 17.52 -3.35 -10.35
CA THR A 374 18.09 -2.37 -11.29
C THR A 374 17.10 -1.98 -12.38
N ILE A 375 16.37 -2.97 -12.91
CA ILE A 375 15.26 -2.74 -13.85
C ILE A 375 13.98 -2.88 -13.05
N ARG A 376 13.27 -1.76 -12.91
CA ARG A 376 12.00 -1.70 -12.18
C ARG A 376 10.96 -2.61 -12.82
N ILE A 377 10.36 -3.47 -12.01
CA ILE A 377 9.28 -4.38 -12.40
C ILE A 377 8.00 -3.95 -11.65
N PRO A 378 6.81 -3.99 -12.28
CA PRO A 378 5.56 -3.73 -11.57
C PRO A 378 5.32 -4.67 -10.39
N VAL A 379 4.69 -4.18 -9.32
CA VAL A 379 4.47 -4.93 -8.06
C VAL A 379 3.77 -6.29 -8.27
N HIS A 380 2.72 -6.36 -9.09
CA HIS A 380 2.02 -7.62 -9.37
C HIS A 380 2.90 -8.69 -10.04
N MET A 381 3.91 -8.27 -10.81
CA MET A 381 4.87 -9.20 -11.40
C MET A 381 5.86 -9.70 -10.33
N PHE A 382 6.26 -8.84 -9.39
CA PHE A 382 7.08 -9.22 -8.24
C PHE A 382 6.36 -10.24 -7.33
N GLU A 383 5.08 -10.02 -7.04
CA GLU A 383 4.22 -10.97 -6.31
C GLU A 383 4.15 -12.32 -7.03
N THR A 384 3.93 -12.30 -8.35
CA THR A 384 3.87 -13.52 -9.16
C THR A 384 5.21 -14.28 -9.15
N ILE A 385 6.34 -13.57 -9.24
CA ILE A 385 7.68 -14.16 -9.15
C ILE A 385 7.86 -14.84 -7.80
N ASN A 386 7.53 -14.17 -6.70
CA ASN A 386 7.66 -14.75 -5.37
C ASN A 386 6.76 -15.97 -5.16
N LYS A 387 5.54 -15.93 -5.70
CA LYS A 387 4.63 -17.08 -5.67
C LYS A 387 5.22 -18.28 -6.42
N ILE A 388 5.82 -18.06 -7.60
CA ILE A 388 6.54 -19.11 -8.34
C ILE A 388 7.72 -19.65 -7.52
N VAL A 389 8.55 -18.77 -6.93
CA VAL A 389 9.71 -19.18 -6.12
C VAL A 389 9.28 -19.99 -4.89
N LYS A 390 8.19 -19.59 -4.23
CA LYS A 390 7.63 -20.35 -3.10
C LYS A 390 7.15 -21.73 -3.56
N MET A 391 6.28 -21.77 -4.56
CA MET A 391 5.75 -23.03 -5.08
C MET A 391 6.85 -23.97 -5.57
N GLN A 392 7.90 -23.42 -6.18
CA GLN A 392 9.08 -24.18 -6.55
C GLN A 392 9.77 -24.79 -5.32
N ARG A 393 9.97 -24.04 -4.23
CA ARG A 393 10.55 -24.57 -2.97
C ARG A 393 9.67 -25.66 -2.34
N ASP A 394 8.36 -25.44 -2.29
CA ASP A 394 7.40 -26.40 -1.74
C ASP A 394 7.39 -27.70 -2.55
N LEU A 395 7.41 -27.60 -3.89
CA LEU A 395 7.47 -28.76 -4.79
C LEU A 395 8.83 -29.49 -4.73
N VAL A 396 9.94 -28.78 -4.57
CA VAL A 396 11.26 -29.41 -4.34
C VAL A 396 11.21 -30.30 -3.08
N GLN A 397 10.55 -29.83 -2.02
CA GLN A 397 10.39 -30.61 -0.79
C GLN A 397 9.50 -31.85 -0.98
N GLN A 398 8.47 -31.77 -1.81
CA GLN A 398 7.52 -32.86 -2.07
C GLN A 398 8.07 -33.90 -3.07
N LEU A 399 8.66 -33.46 -4.17
CA LEU A 399 9.10 -34.29 -5.29
C LEU A 399 10.55 -34.78 -5.14
N GLY A 400 11.37 -34.07 -4.35
CA GLY A 400 12.78 -34.40 -4.16
C GLY A 400 13.69 -34.03 -5.35
N HIS A 401 13.16 -33.34 -6.36
CA HIS A 401 13.92 -32.78 -7.49
C HIS A 401 13.39 -31.37 -7.85
N GLU A 402 14.13 -30.65 -8.69
CA GLU A 402 13.64 -29.37 -9.21
C GLU A 402 12.43 -29.60 -10.12
N PRO A 403 11.29 -28.91 -9.88
CA PRO A 403 10.09 -29.10 -10.67
C PRO A 403 10.24 -28.47 -12.05
N SER A 404 9.65 -29.11 -13.05
CA SER A 404 9.59 -28.59 -14.42
C SER A 404 8.63 -27.40 -14.52
N ASP A 405 8.77 -26.57 -15.56
CA ASP A 405 7.81 -25.47 -15.84
C ASP A 405 6.38 -26.01 -16.05
N GLU A 406 6.26 -27.25 -16.53
CA GLU A 406 5.01 -27.96 -16.77
C GLU A 406 4.32 -28.36 -15.47
N GLU A 407 5.07 -28.91 -14.51
CA GLU A 407 4.58 -29.25 -13.16
C GLU A 407 4.21 -27.98 -12.38
N LEU A 408 5.03 -26.93 -12.47
CA LEU A 408 4.72 -25.63 -11.87
C LEU A 408 3.42 -25.04 -12.42
N ALA A 409 3.16 -25.18 -13.73
CA ALA A 409 1.94 -24.68 -14.36
C ALA A 409 0.67 -25.36 -13.84
N LEU A 410 0.76 -26.60 -13.36
CA LEU A 410 -0.37 -27.35 -12.83
C LEU A 410 -0.71 -27.01 -11.38
N GLU A 411 0.25 -26.47 -10.64
CA GLU A 411 0.08 -26.12 -9.23
C GLU A 411 -0.16 -24.61 -9.01
N LEU A 412 0.23 -23.78 -9.98
CA LEU A 412 -0.01 -22.33 -9.95
C LEU A 412 -1.42 -21.97 -10.43
N ASP A 413 -1.95 -20.85 -9.94
CA ASP A 413 -3.31 -20.34 -10.26
C ASP A 413 -3.49 -19.80 -11.70
N PHE A 414 -2.74 -20.32 -12.67
CA PHE A 414 -2.93 -20.00 -14.09
C PHE A 414 -4.01 -20.86 -14.76
N LEU A 415 -4.40 -21.96 -14.13
CA LEU A 415 -5.45 -22.89 -14.56
C LEU A 415 -6.49 -23.03 -13.44
N THR A 416 -7.74 -23.32 -13.78
CA THR A 416 -8.72 -23.62 -12.72
C THR A 416 -8.38 -24.96 -12.03
N PRO A 417 -8.81 -25.17 -10.77
CA PRO A 417 -8.55 -26.43 -10.08
C PRO A 417 -9.11 -27.67 -10.80
N GLU A 418 -10.23 -27.51 -11.52
CA GLU A 418 -10.83 -28.56 -12.34
C GLU A 418 -9.98 -28.84 -13.59
N GLU A 419 -9.46 -27.79 -14.24
CA GLU A 419 -8.59 -27.89 -15.40
C GLU A 419 -7.25 -28.55 -15.04
N SER A 420 -6.63 -28.16 -13.93
CA SER A 420 -5.37 -28.76 -13.49
C SER A 420 -5.55 -30.21 -13.05
N ALA A 421 -6.64 -30.56 -12.36
CA ALA A 421 -6.96 -31.94 -12.00
C ALA A 421 -7.19 -32.82 -13.24
N ALA A 422 -7.94 -32.33 -14.24
CA ALA A 422 -8.17 -33.07 -15.48
C ALA A 422 -6.87 -33.31 -16.27
N ILE A 423 -5.94 -32.35 -16.27
CA ILE A 423 -4.62 -32.55 -16.88
C ILE A 423 -3.79 -33.57 -16.09
N LYS A 424 -3.78 -33.48 -14.75
CA LYS A 424 -3.07 -34.45 -13.90
C LYS A 424 -3.60 -35.88 -14.09
N GLU A 425 -4.92 -36.07 -14.12
CA GLU A 425 -5.56 -37.37 -14.35
C GLU A 425 -5.22 -37.92 -15.75
N ALA A 426 -5.25 -37.07 -16.78
CA ALA A 426 -4.87 -37.48 -18.13
C ALA A 426 -3.38 -37.86 -18.22
N LEU A 427 -2.49 -37.16 -17.49
CA LEU A 427 -1.06 -37.47 -17.42
C LEU A 427 -0.78 -38.77 -16.66
N GLU A 428 -1.49 -39.04 -15.56
CA GLU A 428 -1.35 -40.28 -14.78
C GLU A 428 -1.83 -41.52 -15.55
N ASN A 429 -2.90 -41.37 -16.35
CA ASN A 429 -3.48 -42.44 -17.14
C ASN A 429 -2.89 -42.58 -18.57
N ASP A 430 -1.92 -41.73 -18.92
CA ASP A 430 -1.27 -41.66 -20.25
C ASP A 430 -2.30 -41.44 -21.40
N GLU A 431 -3.36 -40.66 -21.10
CA GLU A 431 -4.45 -40.34 -22.02
C GLU A 431 -4.20 -39.03 -22.80
N PRO A 432 -4.72 -38.90 -24.03
CA PRO A 432 -4.59 -37.67 -24.80
C PRO A 432 -5.41 -36.54 -24.17
N ILE A 433 -4.71 -35.51 -23.70
CA ILE A 433 -5.32 -34.29 -23.14
C ILE A 433 -6.20 -33.60 -24.20
N ASP A 434 -7.36 -33.10 -23.77
CA ASP A 434 -8.25 -32.30 -24.60
C ASP A 434 -7.49 -31.15 -25.31
N PRO A 435 -7.68 -30.92 -26.62
CA PRO A 435 -6.93 -29.91 -27.37
C PRO A 435 -7.05 -28.48 -26.83
N VAL A 436 -8.19 -28.11 -26.24
CA VAL A 436 -8.40 -26.77 -25.65
C VAL A 436 -7.62 -26.66 -24.35
N LEU A 437 -7.69 -27.70 -23.52
CA LEU A 437 -7.00 -27.77 -22.24
C LEU A 437 -5.47 -27.79 -22.42
N ASN A 438 -4.96 -28.55 -23.39
CA ASN A 438 -3.54 -28.58 -23.76
C ASN A 438 -3.05 -27.21 -24.25
N ARG A 439 -3.87 -26.47 -25.02
CA ARG A 439 -3.54 -25.09 -25.42
C ARG A 439 -3.40 -24.16 -24.22
N LYS A 440 -4.33 -24.22 -23.26
CA LYS A 440 -4.28 -23.42 -22.03
C LYS A 440 -3.05 -23.76 -21.18
N TRP A 441 -2.76 -25.05 -21.02
CA TRP A 441 -1.58 -25.50 -20.29
C TRP A 441 -0.28 -24.98 -20.91
N ARG A 442 -0.12 -25.09 -22.24
CA ARG A 442 1.04 -24.52 -22.95
C ARG A 442 1.17 -23.01 -22.79
N GLN A 443 0.04 -22.29 -22.75
CA GLN A 443 0.05 -20.85 -22.49
C GLN A 443 0.51 -20.53 -21.07
N ALA A 444 0.05 -21.29 -20.07
CA ALA A 444 0.49 -21.15 -18.68
C ALA A 444 2.00 -21.43 -18.55
N VAL A 445 2.50 -22.50 -19.18
CA VAL A 445 3.93 -22.83 -19.23
C VAL A 445 4.75 -21.72 -19.88
N SER A 446 4.29 -21.19 -21.02
CA SER A 446 4.96 -20.06 -21.69
C SER A 446 5.02 -18.84 -20.79
N LYS A 447 3.92 -18.53 -20.07
CA LYS A 447 3.84 -17.40 -19.16
C LYS A 447 4.83 -17.54 -17.99
N ILE A 448 4.93 -18.74 -17.39
CA ILE A 448 5.92 -19.03 -16.34
C ILE A 448 7.34 -18.82 -16.86
N ARG A 449 7.64 -19.30 -18.07
CA ARG A 449 8.97 -19.11 -18.68
C ARG A 449 9.29 -17.64 -18.91
N ASP A 450 8.33 -16.86 -19.41
CA ASP A 450 8.49 -15.42 -19.59
C ASP A 450 8.71 -14.71 -18.25
N ILE A 451 7.96 -15.08 -17.19
CA ILE A 451 8.13 -14.53 -15.84
C ILE A 451 9.51 -14.89 -15.26
N LYS A 452 9.95 -16.16 -15.40
CA LYS A 452 11.29 -16.60 -14.99
C LYS A 452 12.38 -15.81 -15.69
N ARG A 453 12.23 -15.52 -16.99
CA ARG A 453 13.17 -14.67 -17.75
C ARG A 453 13.20 -13.24 -17.21
N ILE A 454 12.05 -12.66 -16.88
CA ILE A 454 11.94 -11.31 -16.31
C ILE A 454 12.55 -11.25 -14.89
N SER A 455 12.51 -12.36 -14.14
CA SER A 455 13.06 -12.46 -12.79
C SER A 455 14.59 -12.51 -12.72
N ILE A 456 15.29 -12.60 -13.85
CA ILE A 456 16.76 -12.68 -13.87
C ILE A 456 17.34 -11.31 -13.54
N ASP A 457 18.21 -11.25 -12.54
CA ASP A 457 18.96 -10.03 -12.23
C ASP A 457 20.07 -9.79 -13.27
N PRO A 458 20.28 -8.53 -13.70
CA PRO A 458 21.32 -8.21 -14.66
C PRO A 458 22.71 -8.45 -14.04
N MET A 459 23.64 -8.95 -14.86
CA MET A 459 25.03 -9.10 -14.46
C MET A 459 25.78 -7.78 -14.61
N SER A 460 26.71 -7.50 -13.70
CA SER A 460 27.60 -6.34 -13.84
C SER A 460 28.61 -6.58 -14.96
N LEU A 461 28.88 -5.55 -15.77
CA LEU A 461 29.94 -5.57 -16.78
C LEU A 461 31.34 -5.64 -16.15
N GLU A 462 31.48 -5.11 -14.93
CA GLU A 462 32.72 -5.11 -14.16
C GLU A 462 32.96 -6.45 -13.43
N SER A 463 32.07 -7.44 -13.62
CA SER A 463 32.26 -8.77 -13.02
C SER A 463 33.54 -9.39 -13.57
N PRO A 464 34.50 -9.78 -12.72
CA PRO A 464 35.74 -10.39 -13.19
C PRO A 464 35.46 -11.75 -13.84
N VAL A 465 36.16 -12.05 -14.93
CA VAL A 465 36.02 -13.31 -15.67
C VAL A 465 37.30 -14.14 -15.52
N GLY A 466 37.21 -15.26 -14.81
CA GLY A 466 38.33 -16.17 -14.59
C GLY A 466 39.06 -15.93 -13.28
N GLY A 467 40.34 -16.29 -13.22
CA GLY A 467 41.19 -16.18 -12.02
C GLY A 467 42.20 -15.03 -12.06
N GLU A 468 42.18 -14.22 -13.11
CA GLU A 468 43.02 -13.02 -13.25
C GLU A 468 42.13 -11.79 -13.05
N ASP A 469 42.51 -10.89 -12.13
CA ASP A 469 41.76 -9.67 -11.80
C ASP A 469 41.77 -8.61 -12.93
N SER A 470 42.36 -8.91 -14.09
CA SER A 470 42.55 -7.95 -15.19
C SER A 470 41.52 -8.05 -16.31
N THR A 471 40.60 -9.01 -16.27
CA THR A 471 39.64 -9.23 -17.36
C THR A 471 38.22 -9.13 -16.83
N GLU A 472 37.47 -8.18 -17.37
CA GLU A 472 36.09 -7.91 -16.98
C GLU A 472 35.12 -8.52 -18.00
N TYR A 473 33.88 -8.77 -17.59
CA TYR A 473 32.86 -9.32 -18.48
C TYR A 473 32.56 -8.38 -19.66
N GLY A 474 32.60 -7.07 -19.41
CA GLY A 474 32.40 -6.02 -20.41
C GLY A 474 33.37 -6.09 -21.59
N ASP A 475 34.60 -6.57 -21.36
CA ASP A 475 35.63 -6.69 -22.40
C ASP A 475 35.25 -7.67 -23.52
N PHE A 476 34.30 -8.58 -23.26
CA PHE A 476 33.85 -9.59 -24.21
C PHE A 476 32.59 -9.20 -24.99
N ILE A 477 31.96 -8.07 -24.66
CA ILE A 477 30.71 -7.65 -25.30
C ILE A 477 31.04 -6.78 -26.52
N PRO A 478 30.75 -7.23 -27.75
CA PRO A 478 30.96 -6.41 -28.94
C PRO A 478 29.98 -5.24 -28.98
N ASP A 479 30.46 -4.08 -29.42
CA ASP A 479 29.59 -2.94 -29.74
C ASP A 479 28.99 -3.13 -31.14
N GLU A 480 27.75 -3.65 -31.20
CA GLU A 480 27.00 -3.83 -32.46
C GLU A 480 26.55 -2.50 -33.10
N GLY A 481 26.59 -1.39 -32.36
CA GLY A 481 26.24 -0.06 -32.87
C GLY A 481 27.40 0.65 -33.57
N ALA A 482 28.63 0.23 -33.30
CA ALA A 482 29.81 0.77 -33.94
C ALA A 482 29.82 0.41 -35.43
N LEU A 483 29.94 1.43 -36.28
CA LEU A 483 30.17 1.20 -37.70
C LEU A 483 31.57 0.66 -37.89
N GLU A 484 31.69 -0.48 -38.55
CA GLU A 484 33.00 -1.00 -38.91
C GLU A 484 33.73 0.00 -39.84
N PRO A 485 35.06 0.18 -39.72
CA PRO A 485 35.80 1.10 -40.58
C PRO A 485 35.63 0.81 -42.09
N VAL A 486 35.38 -0.46 -42.43
CA VAL A 486 35.10 -0.89 -43.81
C VAL A 486 33.72 -0.41 -44.27
N ASP A 487 32.72 -0.47 -43.40
CA ASP A 487 31.36 -0.01 -43.67
C ASP A 487 31.30 1.53 -43.78
N GLU A 488 32.06 2.24 -42.95
CA GLU A 488 32.17 3.70 -43.05
C GLU A 488 32.86 4.12 -44.35
N ALA A 489 34.01 3.52 -44.66
CA ALA A 489 34.73 3.79 -45.90
C ALA A 489 33.90 3.44 -47.14
N SER A 490 33.17 2.31 -47.12
CA SER A 490 32.31 1.92 -48.24
C SER A 490 31.14 2.89 -48.42
N LYS A 491 30.54 3.41 -47.34
CA LYS A 491 29.49 4.45 -47.40
C LYS A 491 30.02 5.76 -47.97
N GLU A 492 31.24 6.18 -47.60
CA GLU A 492 31.85 7.40 -48.14
C GLU A 492 32.19 7.24 -49.63
N LEU A 493 32.80 6.13 -50.01
CA LEU A 493 33.08 5.81 -51.41
C LEU A 493 31.80 5.71 -52.24
N LEU A 494 30.74 5.09 -51.71
CA LEU A 494 29.42 5.04 -52.36
C LEU A 494 28.85 6.44 -52.60
N ARG A 495 28.91 7.34 -51.60
CA ARG A 495 28.46 8.73 -51.75
C ARG A 495 29.23 9.46 -52.84
N GLU A 496 30.55 9.28 -52.91
CA GLU A 496 31.38 9.86 -53.97
C GLU A 496 31.01 9.31 -55.35
N GLN A 497 30.84 7.99 -55.48
CA GLN A 497 30.43 7.37 -56.74
C GLN A 497 29.02 7.80 -57.18
N ILE A 498 28.08 7.97 -56.25
CA ILE A 498 26.74 8.50 -56.55
C ILE A 498 26.86 9.93 -57.09
N ARG A 499 27.64 10.81 -56.46
CA ARG A 499 27.87 12.18 -56.96
C ARG A 499 28.48 12.18 -58.36
N ASN A 500 29.51 11.37 -58.60
CA ASN A 500 30.14 11.22 -59.92
C ASN A 500 29.16 10.72 -61.00
N VAL A 501 28.22 9.84 -60.65
CA VAL A 501 27.20 9.33 -61.57
C VAL A 501 26.11 10.37 -61.84
N LEU A 502 25.74 11.17 -60.83
CA LEU A 502 24.81 12.29 -60.93
C LEU A 502 25.37 13.45 -61.77
N ASP A 503 26.70 13.58 -61.88
CA ASP A 503 27.33 14.61 -62.71
C ASP A 503 27.00 14.50 -64.20
N PHE A 504 26.67 13.29 -64.68
CA PHE A 504 26.27 13.05 -66.07
C PHE A 504 24.82 13.43 -66.39
N LEU A 505 24.06 13.86 -65.39
CA LEU A 505 22.72 14.42 -65.56
C LEU A 505 22.82 15.93 -65.77
N SER A 506 21.82 16.52 -66.45
CA SER A 506 21.72 17.98 -66.48
C SER A 506 21.45 18.53 -65.08
N ASP A 507 21.87 19.76 -64.80
CA ASP A 507 21.71 20.42 -63.48
C ASP A 507 20.29 20.27 -62.92
N ARG A 508 19.26 20.54 -63.73
CA ARG A 508 17.85 20.36 -63.35
C ARG A 508 17.41 18.91 -63.08
N GLU A 509 18.02 17.92 -63.74
CA GLU A 509 17.73 16.50 -63.49
C GLU A 509 18.44 16.03 -62.20
N ARG A 510 19.62 16.56 -61.92
CA ARG A 510 20.40 16.29 -60.71
C ARG A 510 19.73 16.87 -59.48
N GLU A 511 19.43 18.16 -59.47
CA GLU A 511 18.82 18.84 -58.32
C GLU A 511 17.45 18.21 -57.95
N VAL A 512 16.67 17.77 -58.94
CA VAL A 512 15.40 17.05 -58.70
C VAL A 512 15.63 15.71 -58.01
N LEU A 513 16.67 14.94 -58.37
CA LEU A 513 16.98 13.67 -57.71
C LEU A 513 17.61 13.87 -56.33
N GLU A 514 18.51 14.85 -56.18
CA GLU A 514 19.14 15.18 -54.90
C GLU A 514 18.10 15.62 -53.85
N MET A 515 17.13 16.44 -54.25
CA MET A 515 16.01 16.83 -53.40
C MET A 515 15.03 15.68 -53.17
N ARG A 516 14.72 14.87 -54.20
CA ARG A 516 13.73 13.78 -54.07
C ARG A 516 14.18 12.69 -53.10
N PHE A 517 15.45 12.31 -53.15
CA PHE A 517 16.04 11.22 -52.35
C PHE A 517 16.87 11.73 -51.17
N GLY A 518 16.74 13.01 -50.82
CA GLY A 518 17.40 13.59 -49.66
C GLY A 518 18.91 13.45 -49.64
N LEU A 519 19.59 13.54 -50.79
CA LEU A 519 21.03 13.31 -50.87
C LEU A 519 21.85 14.43 -50.20
N ASN A 520 21.23 15.60 -49.97
CA ASN A 520 21.84 16.76 -49.33
C ASN A 520 21.38 16.98 -47.88
N ASP A 521 20.14 16.63 -47.54
CA ASP A 521 19.49 16.90 -46.24
C ASP A 521 19.00 15.64 -45.49
N GLY A 522 19.18 14.45 -46.08
CA GLY A 522 18.86 13.16 -45.50
C GLY A 522 17.36 12.81 -45.47
N LYS A 523 16.50 13.57 -46.17
CA LYS A 523 15.04 13.38 -46.17
C LYS A 523 14.46 13.22 -47.56
N ASP A 524 13.65 12.19 -47.75
CA ASP A 524 12.91 11.98 -48.99
C ASP A 524 11.75 12.99 -49.10
N HIS A 525 11.73 13.78 -50.16
CA HIS A 525 10.68 14.77 -50.42
C HIS A 525 9.61 14.25 -51.38
N THR A 526 8.34 14.57 -51.17
CA THR A 526 7.29 14.12 -52.10
C THR A 526 7.40 14.80 -53.48
N LEU A 527 6.89 14.16 -54.54
CA LEU A 527 6.89 14.77 -55.89
C LEU A 527 6.15 16.11 -55.95
N GLU A 528 5.22 16.35 -55.03
CA GLU A 528 4.49 17.61 -54.91
C GLU A 528 5.35 18.69 -54.24
N GLU A 529 6.06 18.37 -53.16
CA GLU A 529 7.01 19.26 -52.51
C GLU A 529 8.15 19.69 -53.44
N VAL A 530 8.74 18.72 -54.15
CA VAL A 530 9.78 19.00 -55.16
C VAL A 530 9.16 19.85 -56.29
N GLY A 531 7.94 19.56 -56.73
CA GLY A 531 7.25 20.38 -57.74
C GLY A 531 7.05 21.83 -57.33
N GLN A 532 6.68 22.06 -56.07
CA GLN A 532 6.51 23.41 -55.51
C GLN A 532 7.83 24.19 -55.47
N SER A 533 8.92 23.55 -55.05
CA SER A 533 10.25 24.19 -55.00
C SER A 533 10.76 24.62 -56.38
N PHE A 534 10.57 23.77 -57.40
CA PHE A 534 11.02 24.05 -58.78
C PHE A 534 10.01 24.86 -59.60
N GLY A 535 8.82 25.19 -59.05
CA GLY A 535 7.76 25.92 -59.74
C GLY A 535 7.12 25.14 -60.90
N VAL A 536 7.05 23.80 -60.79
CA VAL A 536 6.56 22.90 -61.84
C VAL A 536 5.53 21.91 -61.31
N THR A 537 4.66 21.40 -62.18
CA THR A 537 3.65 20.42 -61.77
C THR A 537 4.26 19.09 -61.34
N ARG A 538 3.60 18.38 -60.42
CA ARG A 538 3.96 17.04 -59.95
C ARG A 538 4.28 16.07 -61.10
N GLU A 539 3.43 16.03 -62.14
CA GLU A 539 3.61 15.13 -63.28
C GLU A 539 4.88 15.47 -64.08
N ARG A 540 5.27 16.74 -64.11
CA ARG A 540 6.49 17.16 -64.77
C ARG A 540 7.75 16.75 -64.00
N ILE A 541 7.74 16.82 -62.67
CA ILE A 541 8.81 16.26 -61.83
C ILE A 541 8.93 14.75 -62.05
N ARG A 542 7.80 14.02 -62.06
CA ARG A 542 7.78 12.58 -62.35
C ARG A 542 8.39 12.23 -63.71
N GLN A 543 8.13 13.03 -64.74
CA GLN A 543 8.73 12.85 -66.06
C GLN A 543 10.24 13.11 -66.06
N ILE A 544 10.70 14.13 -65.34
CA ILE A 544 12.13 14.47 -65.20
C ILE A 544 12.85 13.34 -64.46
N GLU A 545 12.29 12.85 -63.35
CA GLU A 545 12.80 11.71 -62.58
C GLU A 545 12.90 10.45 -63.45
N ALA A 546 11.82 10.06 -64.13
CA ALA A 546 11.81 8.86 -64.98
C ALA A 546 12.85 8.94 -66.10
N LYS A 547 13.04 10.14 -66.68
CA LYS A 547 14.06 10.39 -67.70
C LYS A 547 15.48 10.33 -67.12
N ALA A 548 15.71 10.92 -65.96
CA ALA A 548 16.99 10.90 -65.26
C ALA A 548 17.38 9.47 -64.86
N LEU A 549 16.48 8.72 -64.22
CA LEU A 549 16.68 7.31 -63.88
C LEU A 549 16.94 6.44 -65.11
N ARG A 550 16.26 6.70 -66.24
CA ARG A 550 16.53 5.98 -67.50
C ARG A 550 17.93 6.26 -68.04
N LYS A 551 18.45 7.49 -67.89
CA LYS A 551 19.84 7.84 -68.24
C LYS A 551 20.86 7.18 -67.31
N LEU A 552 20.55 7.08 -66.02
CA LEU A 552 21.41 6.43 -65.02
C LEU A 552 21.49 4.90 -65.21
N ARG A 553 20.43 4.27 -65.75
CA ARG A 553 20.39 2.83 -66.08
C ARG A 553 21.30 2.39 -67.24
N HIS A 554 22.01 3.30 -67.89
CA HIS A 554 22.93 2.92 -68.97
C HIS A 554 24.09 2.07 -68.43
N PRO A 555 24.48 0.94 -69.08
CA PRO A 555 25.46 -0.02 -68.55
C PRO A 555 26.83 0.57 -68.19
N SER A 556 27.23 1.63 -68.89
CA SER A 556 28.49 2.34 -68.62
C SER A 556 28.49 3.09 -67.28
N ARG A 557 27.31 3.42 -66.73
CA ARG A 557 27.12 4.17 -65.48
C ARG A 557 26.74 3.24 -64.32
N SER A 558 25.90 2.25 -64.60
CA SER A 558 25.46 1.27 -63.59
C SER A 558 26.55 0.30 -63.15
N LYS A 559 27.64 0.12 -63.93
CA LYS A 559 28.73 -0.79 -63.59
C LYS A 559 29.49 -0.37 -62.33
N ALA A 560 29.70 0.95 -62.13
CA ALA A 560 30.43 1.48 -60.97
C ALA A 560 29.63 1.39 -59.65
N LEU A 561 28.30 1.39 -59.73
CA LEU A 561 27.40 1.27 -58.56
C LEU A 561 26.98 -0.17 -58.28
N ARG A 562 27.30 -1.12 -59.18
CA ARG A 562 26.87 -2.52 -59.07
C ARG A 562 27.56 -3.25 -57.91
N ASP A 563 28.80 -2.87 -57.62
CA ASP A 563 29.61 -3.50 -56.58
C ASP A 563 29.12 -3.14 -55.17
N TYR A 564 28.28 -2.11 -55.03
CA TYR A 564 27.66 -1.68 -53.76
C TYR A 564 26.22 -2.23 -53.55
N LEU A 565 25.72 -3.06 -54.47
CA LEU A 565 24.41 -3.74 -54.37
C LEU A 565 24.54 -5.17 -53.84
N GLY A 566 25.71 -5.53 -53.29
CA GLY A 566 26.04 -6.83 -52.71
C GLY A 566 25.44 -7.03 -51.34
#